data_AF-A0A4S8MAJ3-F1
#
_entry.id   AF-A0A4S8MAJ3-F1
#
_cell.length_a   1.000
_cell.length_b   1.000
_cell.length_c   1.000
_cell.angle_alpha   90.00
_cell.angle_beta   90.00
_cell.angle_gamma   90.00
#
_symmetry.space_group_name_H-M   'P 1'
#
loop_
_entity.id
_entity.type
_entity.pdbx_description
1 polymer ?
#
loop_
_entity_poly.entity_id
_entity_poly.type
_entity_poly.pdbx_seq_one_letter_code
_entity_poly.pdbx_strand_id
1 'polypeptide(L)'
;THKPWAEPANRQLQNQFFKILRAHEELERLHVEIQRLYTFMKEETCFLLRAEQILKVKDPAFAYQVGKYRMERGRFNEVHRRRLDSVLTWKDFS
;
A
#
# COMPACT_ATOMS: atom_id res chain seq x y z
N THR A 1 15.09 -46.40 10.87
CA THR A 1 15.94 -45.26 10.51
C THR A 1 15.33 -43.99 11.09
N HIS A 2 16.07 -43.32 11.97
CA HIS A 2 15.64 -42.06 12.57
C HIS A 2 15.56 -40.97 11.48
N LYS A 3 14.45 -40.22 11.42
CA LYS A 3 14.24 -39.13 10.45
C LYS A 3 14.20 -37.80 11.21
N PRO A 4 15.33 -37.08 11.33
CA PRO A 4 15.40 -35.85 12.13
C PRO A 4 14.38 -34.79 11.71
N TRP A 5 14.03 -34.70 10.42
CA TRP A 5 13.02 -33.76 9.90
C TRP A 5 11.57 -34.08 10.32
N ALA A 6 11.31 -35.31 10.81
CA ALA A 6 10.01 -35.71 11.33
C ALA A 6 9.86 -35.42 12.83
N GLU A 7 10.95 -35.06 13.53
CA GLU A 7 10.90 -34.69 14.93
C GLU A 7 10.14 -33.35 15.10
N PRO A 8 9.16 -33.27 16.02
CA PRO A 8 8.38 -32.06 16.22
C PRO A 8 9.22 -30.82 16.53
N ALA A 9 10.28 -30.97 17.33
CA ALA A 9 11.19 -29.88 17.69
C ALA A 9 11.93 -29.32 16.46
N ASN A 10 12.47 -30.19 15.61
CA ASN A 10 13.18 -29.76 14.39
C ASN A 10 12.24 -29.09 13.39
N ARG A 11 11.00 -29.58 13.26
CA ARG A 11 9.98 -28.94 12.41
C ARG A 11 9.60 -27.55 12.94
N GLN A 12 9.46 -27.39 14.25
CA GLN A 12 9.18 -26.08 14.85
C GLN A 12 10.32 -25.10 14.59
N LEU A 13 11.57 -25.52 14.78
CA LEU A 13 12.75 -24.70 14.49
C LEU A 13 12.82 -24.31 13.01
N GLN A 14 12.59 -25.26 12.11
CA GLN A 14 12.56 -25.01 10.67
C GLN A 14 11.46 -24.00 10.29
N ASN A 15 10.26 -24.13 10.86
CA ASN A 15 9.18 -23.17 10.64
C ASN A 15 9.53 -21.76 11.14
N GLN A 16 10.17 -21.64 12.30
CA GLN A 16 10.63 -20.35 12.83
C GLN A 16 11.69 -19.73 11.92
N PHE A 17 12.66 -20.52 11.48
CA PHE A 17 13.70 -20.08 10.55
C PHE A 17 13.09 -19.54 9.25
N PHE A 18 12.17 -20.27 8.61
CA PHE A 18 11.52 -19.79 7.39
C PHE A 18 10.61 -18.58 7.63
N LYS A 19 9.94 -18.47 8.79
CA LYS A 19 9.19 -17.26 9.13
C LYS A 19 10.07 -16.02 9.15
N ILE A 20 11.29 -16.13 9.70
CA ILE A 20 12.26 -15.04 9.72
C ILE A 20 12.69 -14.69 8.29
N LEU A 21 13.05 -15.67 7.48
CA LEU A 21 13.42 -15.42 6.07
C LEU A 21 12.30 -14.72 5.29
N ARG A 22 11.06 -15.23 5.43
CA ARG A 22 9.89 -14.65 4.78
C ARG A 22 9.56 -13.24 5.27
N ALA A 23 9.83 -12.94 6.55
CA ALA A 23 9.64 -11.59 7.07
C ALA A 23 10.58 -10.59 6.38
N HIS A 24 11.84 -10.97 6.10
CA HIS A 24 12.78 -10.10 5.37
C HIS A 24 12.32 -9.86 3.92
N GLU A 25 11.90 -10.91 3.22
CA GLU A 25 11.35 -10.79 1.86
C GLU A 25 10.11 -9.87 1.83
N GLU A 26 9.23 -10.00 2.82
CA GLU A 26 8.02 -9.20 2.89
C GLU A 26 8.33 -7.73 3.23
N LEU A 27 9.34 -7.45 4.05
CA LEU A 27 9.81 -6.07 4.29
C LEU A 27 10.26 -5.40 2.99
N GLU A 28 11.09 -6.06 2.18
CA GLU A 28 11.54 -5.52 0.89
C GLU A 28 10.36 -5.26 -0.06
N ARG A 29 9.41 -6.21 -0.12
CA ARG A 29 8.21 -6.07 -0.95
C ARG A 29 7.34 -4.90 -0.49
N LEU A 30 7.13 -4.76 0.82
CA LEU A 30 6.32 -3.70 1.40
C LEU A 30 6.90 -2.32 1.07
N HIS A 31 8.22 -2.13 1.09
CA HIS A 31 8.84 -0.88 0.67
C HIS A 31 8.42 -0.47 -0.76
N VAL A 32 8.46 -1.42 -1.70
CA VAL A 32 8.05 -1.17 -3.09
C VAL A 32 6.56 -0.87 -3.19
N GLU A 33 5.72 -1.62 -2.48
CA GLU A 33 4.27 -1.45 -2.51
C GLU A 33 3.83 -0.12 -1.88
N ILE A 34 4.48 0.32 -0.80
CA ILE A 34 4.25 1.63 -0.19
C ILE A 34 4.52 2.74 -1.21
N GLN A 35 5.67 2.71 -1.89
CA GLN A 35 6.00 3.71 -2.91
C GLN A 35 5.01 3.71 -4.09
N ARG A 36 4.60 2.52 -4.55
CA ARG A 36 3.57 2.39 -5.60
C ARG A 36 2.24 2.99 -5.15
N LEU A 37 1.85 2.78 -3.90
CA LEU A 37 0.61 3.33 -3.36
C LEU A 37 0.66 4.87 -3.28
N TYR A 38 1.78 5.47 -2.86
CA TYR A 38 1.96 6.93 -2.93
C TYR A 38 1.83 7.47 -4.36
N THR A 39 2.49 6.82 -5.31
CA THR A 39 2.42 7.19 -6.72
C THR A 39 0.99 7.10 -7.24
N PHE A 40 0.30 5.99 -6.99
CA PHE A 40 -1.10 5.80 -7.39
C PHE A 40 -2.01 6.90 -6.82
N MET A 41 -1.91 7.21 -5.51
CA MET A 41 -2.72 8.26 -4.89
C MET A 41 -2.49 9.64 -5.53
N LYS A 42 -1.23 9.95 -5.88
CA LYS A 42 -0.86 11.20 -6.54
C LYS A 42 -1.43 11.25 -7.96
N GLU A 43 -1.21 10.20 -8.74
CA GLU A 43 -1.66 10.10 -10.13
C GLU A 43 -3.19 10.14 -10.24
N GLU A 44 -3.90 9.39 -9.38
CA GLU A 44 -5.36 9.42 -9.33
C GLU A 44 -5.88 10.83 -9.04
N THR A 45 -5.27 11.55 -8.09
CA THR A 45 -5.66 12.92 -7.76
C THR A 45 -5.47 13.86 -8.97
N CYS A 46 -4.32 13.77 -9.65
CA CYS A 46 -4.02 14.56 -10.84
C CYS A 46 -4.96 14.24 -12.01
N PHE A 47 -5.23 12.96 -12.22
CA PHE A 47 -6.14 12.49 -13.26
C PHE A 47 -7.56 13.04 -13.05
N LEU A 48 -8.09 12.92 -11.83
CA LEU A 48 -9.43 13.41 -11.51
C LEU A 48 -9.53 14.93 -11.60
N LEU A 49 -8.48 15.68 -11.19
CA LEU A 49 -8.43 17.14 -11.37
C LEU A 49 -8.50 17.51 -12.86
N ARG A 50 -7.72 16.83 -13.70
CA ARG A 50 -7.71 17.09 -15.14
C ARG A 50 -9.04 16.74 -15.79
N ALA A 51 -9.62 15.60 -15.42
CA ALA A 51 -10.94 15.18 -15.89
C ALA A 51 -12.02 16.20 -15.50
N GLU A 52 -12.01 16.68 -14.25
CA GLU A 52 -12.91 17.72 -13.76
C GLU A 52 -12.80 19.00 -14.62
N GLN A 53 -11.58 19.46 -14.94
CA GLN A 53 -11.36 20.65 -15.76
C GLN A 53 -11.84 20.49 -17.20
N ILE A 54 -11.60 19.33 -17.82
CA ILE A 54 -12.06 19.04 -19.20
C ILE A 54 -13.59 18.99 -19.24
N LEU A 55 -14.21 18.38 -18.24
CA LEU A 55 -15.67 18.23 -18.17
C LEU A 55 -16.37 19.55 -17.86
N LYS A 56 -15.75 20.49 -17.13
CA LYS A 56 -16.38 21.79 -16.81
C LYS A 56 -16.93 22.52 -18.02
N VAL A 57 -16.30 22.39 -19.19
CA VAL A 57 -16.73 23.05 -20.43
C VAL A 57 -17.84 22.26 -21.14
N LYS A 58 -17.80 20.92 -21.09
CA LYS A 58 -18.71 20.05 -21.85
C LYS A 58 -19.97 19.67 -21.08
N ASP A 59 -19.81 19.37 -19.80
CA ASP A 59 -20.85 18.91 -18.91
C ASP A 59 -20.51 19.33 -17.45
N PRO A 60 -20.99 20.52 -17.03
CA PRO A 60 -20.76 21.03 -15.69
C PRO A 60 -21.35 20.13 -14.58
N ALA A 61 -22.45 19.42 -14.86
CA ALA A 61 -23.08 18.55 -13.88
C ALA A 61 -22.20 17.31 -13.63
N PHE A 62 -21.64 16.73 -14.68
CA PHE A 62 -20.71 15.62 -14.54
C PHE A 62 -19.39 16.06 -13.90
N ALA A 63 -18.86 17.22 -14.28
CA ALA A 63 -17.67 17.78 -13.62
C ALA A 63 -17.87 17.94 -12.10
N TYR A 64 -19.06 18.36 -11.66
CA TYR A 64 -19.38 18.45 -10.24
C TYR A 64 -19.30 17.08 -9.54
N GLN A 65 -19.84 16.02 -10.16
CA GLN A 65 -19.76 14.66 -9.60
C GLN A 65 -18.32 14.14 -9.54
N VAL A 66 -17.52 14.39 -10.57
CA VAL A 66 -16.08 14.05 -10.57
C VAL A 66 -15.34 14.80 -9.46
N GLY A 67 -15.66 16.08 -9.24
CA GLY A 67 -15.12 16.86 -8.13
C GLY A 67 -15.49 16.28 -6.76
N LYS A 68 -16.75 15.86 -6.57
CA LYS A 68 -17.20 15.18 -5.33
C LYS A 68 -16.44 13.88 -5.09
N TYR A 69 -16.35 13.02 -6.11
CA TYR A 69 -15.62 11.77 -6.03
C TYR A 69 -14.14 12.00 -5.70
N ARG A 70 -13.50 12.97 -6.37
CA ARG A 70 -12.11 13.35 -6.08
C ARG A 70 -11.90 13.77 -4.63
N MET A 71 -12.80 14.57 -4.07
CA MET A 71 -12.71 15.03 -2.68
C MET A 71 -12.88 13.87 -1.69
N GLU A 72 -13.79 12.94 -1.97
CA GLU A 72 -13.97 11.73 -1.16
C GLU A 72 -12.72 10.85 -1.20
N ARG A 73 -12.19 10.54 -2.39
CA ARG A 73 -10.94 9.79 -2.56
C ARG A 73 -9.77 10.46 -1.85
N GLY A 74 -9.68 11.80 -1.94
CA GLY A 74 -8.67 12.58 -1.25
C GLY A 74 -8.66 12.38 0.27
N ARG A 75 -9.83 12.29 0.90
CA ARG A 75 -9.96 12.03 2.35
C ARG A 75 -9.42 10.65 2.73
N PHE A 76 -9.75 9.62 1.96
CA PHE A 76 -9.21 8.28 2.18
C PHE A 76 -7.69 8.23 1.95
N ASN A 77 -7.22 8.87 0.87
CA ASN A 77 -5.80 8.96 0.58
C ASN A 77 -5.02 9.67 1.69
N GLU A 78 -5.60 10.67 2.34
CA GLU A 78 -4.98 11.32 3.50
C GLU A 78 -4.85 10.37 4.71
N VAL A 79 -5.87 9.56 4.99
CA VAL A 79 -5.81 8.53 6.03
C VAL A 79 -4.75 7.48 5.70
N HIS A 80 -4.66 7.05 4.44
CA HIS A 80 -3.63 6.12 3.99
C HIS A 80 -2.24 6.71 4.17
N ARG A 81 -1.99 7.95 3.72
CA ARG A 81 -0.70 8.63 3.91
C ARG A 81 -0.31 8.69 5.38
N ARG A 82 -1.20 9.14 6.26
CA ARG A 82 -0.91 9.19 7.71
C ARG A 82 -0.49 7.84 8.29
N ARG A 83 -1.12 6.74 7.85
CA ARG A 83 -0.73 5.39 8.27
C ARG A 83 0.61 4.97 7.69
N LEU A 84 0.85 5.22 6.41
CA LEU A 84 2.11 4.90 5.74
C LEU A 84 3.27 5.70 6.33
N ASP A 85 3.09 6.98 6.59
CA ASP A 85 4.08 7.84 7.25
C ASP A 85 4.45 7.26 8.63
N SER A 86 3.47 6.72 9.37
CA SER A 86 3.73 6.06 10.66
C SER A 86 4.47 4.72 10.56
N VAL A 87 4.39 4.02 9.42
CA VAL A 87 5.13 2.78 9.16
C VAL A 87 6.56 3.10 8.78
N LEU A 88 6.77 4.17 8.01
CA LEU A 88 8.10 4.62 7.59
C LEU A 88 8.97 5.13 8.74
N THR A 89 8.39 5.43 9.91
CA THR A 89 9.17 5.77 11.12
C THR A 89 9.69 4.56 11.88
N TRP A 90 9.31 3.33 11.47
CA TRP A 90 9.77 2.12 12.14
C TRP A 90 11.23 1.85 11.81
N LYS A 91 11.97 1.34 12.79
CA LYS A 91 13.41 1.09 12.69
C LYS A 91 13.79 0.15 11.53
N ASP A 92 12.89 -0.74 11.15
CA ASP A 92 13.09 -1.71 10.06
C ASP A 92 12.67 -1.15 8.68
N PHE A 93 12.15 0.08 8.62
CA PHE A 93 11.74 0.82 7.42
C PHE A 93 12.48 2.16 7.22
N SER A 94 13.27 2.61 8.21
CA SER A 94 14.11 3.82 8.16
C SER A 94 15.51 3.54 7.66
#